data_AF-B5ICV5-F1
#
_entry.id   AF-B5ICV5-F1
#
_cell.length_a   1.000
_cell.length_b   1.000
_cell.length_c   1.000
_cell.angle_alpha   90.00
_cell.angle_beta   90.00
_cell.angle_gamma   90.00
#
_symmetry.space_group_name_H-M   'P 1'
#
loop_
_entity.id
_entity.type
_entity.pdbx_description
1 polymer ?
#
loop_
_entity_poly.entity_id
_entity_poly.type
_entity_poly.pdbx_seq_one_letter_code
_entity_poly.pdbx_strand_id
1 'polypeptide(L)'
;MAHKLKTAAKIYSALLTIAKIAVIILIILALYSFLVEDVQVVNVGKPFFEFEGSKLIINVPVTIKNYGFYNISDISVHYEIRNKTTELITGEDLIGNISTNSIDTFDVPIAINFQELYKKEYPNLYHFYNKDILDANITISLGYMLNLVNISINLNHTFQWTPPIESASIYPPNNVKMSSNNLSFDIPYHIKTASYLTGNAKIDGKIENNGKTYGSFTSNIPLGEDYKGNIKMEVNSEDSRYMLTHSIPLQMIGNITIFGFKVPFRYSYHWGAPLENLTYKILENRTIYYSFTNAANYSLSLDIDKIYYYHNTEVKKEYTYMYVAPGEHVEKYEKITVTQPVDKIEIIFYDENTGISYKEVINL
;
A
#
# COMPACT_ATOMS: atom_id res chain seq x y z
N MET A 1 20.16 84.30 -15.39
CA MET A 1 19.58 83.08 -14.76
C MET A 1 19.00 82.11 -15.80
N ALA A 2 18.18 82.56 -16.76
CA ALA A 2 17.55 81.71 -17.79
C ALA A 2 18.52 80.96 -18.74
N HIS A 3 19.67 81.55 -19.11
CA HIS A 3 20.65 80.88 -19.98
C HIS A 3 21.32 79.67 -19.30
N LYS A 4 21.73 79.82 -18.03
CA LYS A 4 22.31 78.71 -17.24
C LYS A 4 21.31 77.56 -17.04
N LEU A 5 20.02 77.88 -16.89
CA LEU A 5 18.95 76.88 -16.77
C LEU A 5 18.72 76.12 -18.09
N LYS A 6 18.75 76.81 -19.24
CA LYS A 6 18.65 76.17 -20.58
C LYS A 6 19.85 75.27 -20.89
N THR A 7 21.06 75.68 -20.52
CA THR A 7 22.26 74.85 -20.68
C THR A 7 22.23 73.63 -19.78
N ALA A 8 21.82 73.78 -18.51
CA ALA A 8 21.64 72.66 -17.58
C ALA A 8 20.58 71.66 -18.07
N ALA A 9 19.45 72.15 -18.59
CA ALA A 9 18.39 71.31 -19.16
C ALA A 9 18.85 70.55 -20.42
N LYS A 10 19.67 71.18 -21.28
CA LYS A 10 20.26 70.50 -22.45
C LYS A 10 21.27 69.42 -22.05
N ILE A 11 22.12 69.70 -21.06
CA ILE A 11 23.09 68.72 -20.53
C ILE A 11 22.35 67.54 -19.89
N TYR A 12 21.31 67.82 -19.09
CA TYR A 12 20.48 66.79 -18.49
C TYR A 12 19.76 65.93 -19.54
N SER A 13 19.18 66.53 -20.57
CA SER A 13 18.54 65.81 -21.67
C SER A 13 19.54 64.97 -22.48
N ALA A 14 20.75 65.48 -22.71
CA ALA A 14 21.82 64.72 -23.37
C ALA A 14 22.28 63.53 -22.52
N LEU A 15 22.48 63.72 -21.21
CA LEU A 15 22.82 62.63 -20.27
C LEU A 15 21.71 61.58 -20.22
N LEU A 16 20.45 61.99 -20.20
CA LEU A 16 19.31 61.06 -20.28
C LEU A 16 19.28 60.29 -21.60
N THR A 17 19.62 60.94 -22.72
CA THR A 17 19.66 60.28 -24.03
C THR A 17 20.80 59.26 -24.09
N ILE A 18 21.97 59.62 -23.58
CA ILE A 18 23.13 58.71 -23.47
C ILE A 18 22.78 57.53 -22.56
N ALA A 19 22.15 57.77 -21.41
CA ALA A 19 21.72 56.70 -20.51
C ALA A 19 20.72 55.76 -21.19
N LYS A 20 19.75 56.29 -21.95
CA LYS A 20 18.80 55.47 -22.72
C LYS A 20 19.50 54.63 -23.79
N ILE A 21 20.42 55.21 -24.55
CA ILE A 21 21.21 54.48 -25.56
C ILE A 21 22.05 53.38 -24.88
N ALA A 22 22.69 53.70 -23.75
CA ALA A 22 23.45 52.73 -22.98
C ALA A 22 22.57 51.56 -22.52
N VAL A 23 21.38 51.83 -21.98
CA VAL A 23 20.42 50.78 -21.60
C VAL A 23 20.02 49.92 -22.80
N ILE A 24 19.72 50.53 -23.95
CA ILE A 24 19.38 49.79 -25.18
C ILE A 24 20.55 48.91 -25.64
N ILE A 25 21.78 49.43 -25.63
CA ILE A 25 22.98 48.66 -25.98
C ILE A 25 23.16 47.47 -25.03
N LEU A 26 22.96 47.67 -23.72
CA LEU A 26 23.08 46.60 -22.74
C LEU A 26 22.02 45.50 -22.97
N ILE A 27 20.78 45.87 -23.31
CA ILE A 27 19.74 44.90 -23.70
C ILE A 27 20.14 44.14 -24.96
N ILE A 28 20.68 44.83 -25.98
CA ILE A 28 21.15 44.18 -27.22
C ILE A 28 22.29 43.19 -26.92
N LEU A 29 23.26 43.57 -26.08
CA LEU A 29 24.35 42.68 -25.65
C LEU A 29 23.84 41.49 -24.84
N ALA A 30 22.80 41.69 -24.03
CA ALA A 30 22.16 40.63 -23.29
C ALA A 30 21.53 39.61 -24.24
N LEU A 31 20.73 40.07 -25.22
CA LEU A 31 20.14 39.21 -26.26
C LEU A 31 21.20 38.55 -27.16
N TYR A 32 22.29 39.26 -27.46
CA TYR A 32 23.40 38.73 -28.25
C TYR A 32 24.02 37.50 -27.61
N SER A 33 24.12 37.45 -26.27
CA SER A 33 24.66 36.30 -25.53
C SER A 33 23.86 35.01 -25.80
N PHE A 34 22.55 35.11 -26.06
CA PHE A 34 21.72 33.97 -26.47
C PHE A 34 21.85 33.66 -27.96
N LEU A 35 21.96 34.67 -28.82
CA LEU A 35 22.09 34.51 -30.27
C LEU A 35 23.37 33.78 -30.69
N VAL A 36 24.47 34.00 -29.97
CA VAL A 36 25.76 33.31 -30.24
C VAL A 36 25.94 32.03 -29.42
N GLU A 37 24.88 31.58 -28.73
CA GLU A 37 24.88 30.37 -27.91
C GLU A 37 25.93 30.37 -26.77
N ASP A 38 26.30 31.56 -26.29
CA ASP A 38 27.09 31.71 -25.06
C ASP A 38 26.24 31.42 -23.82
N VAL A 39 24.93 31.63 -23.90
CA VAL A 39 23.94 31.14 -22.94
C VAL A 39 23.06 30.09 -23.61
N GLN A 40 23.21 28.83 -23.20
CA GLN A 40 22.40 27.72 -23.75
C GLN A 40 22.29 26.54 -22.78
N VAL A 41 21.22 25.75 -22.96
CA VAL A 41 21.09 24.43 -22.34
C VAL A 41 21.96 23.46 -23.14
N VAL A 42 23.02 22.94 -22.51
CA VAL A 42 24.02 22.07 -23.16
C VAL A 42 23.62 20.60 -23.07
N ASN A 43 22.99 20.21 -21.97
CA ASN A 43 22.61 18.82 -21.74
C ASN A 43 21.37 18.74 -20.86
N VAL A 44 20.51 17.78 -21.17
CA VAL A 44 19.43 17.31 -20.29
C VAL A 44 19.74 15.85 -20.00
N GLY A 45 20.20 15.58 -18.79
CA GLY A 45 20.59 14.24 -18.38
C GLY A 45 19.37 13.35 -18.13
N LYS A 46 19.65 12.09 -17.74
CA LYS A 46 18.58 11.12 -17.47
C LYS A 46 17.88 11.47 -16.16
N PRO A 47 16.54 11.44 -16.12
CA PRO A 47 15.81 11.64 -14.88
C PRO A 47 16.13 10.52 -13.89
N PHE A 48 16.21 10.87 -12.62
CA PHE A 48 16.30 9.93 -11.51
C PHE A 48 15.21 10.22 -10.48
N PHE A 49 14.84 9.19 -9.73
CA PHE A 49 13.75 9.27 -8.77
C PHE A 49 14.33 9.25 -7.37
N GLU A 50 13.90 10.20 -6.57
CA GLU A 50 14.14 10.22 -5.14
C GLU A 50 12.80 10.13 -4.42
N PHE A 51 12.80 9.40 -3.32
CA PHE A 51 11.59 9.19 -2.53
C PHE A 51 11.78 9.74 -1.14
N GLU A 52 10.99 10.76 -0.79
CA GLU A 52 11.07 11.45 0.49
C GLU A 52 9.71 11.44 1.19
N GLY A 53 9.53 10.50 2.11
CA GLY A 53 8.34 10.41 2.96
C GLY A 53 7.06 10.12 2.17
N SER A 54 6.31 11.16 1.80
CA SER A 54 5.08 11.06 0.99
C SER A 54 5.22 11.69 -0.40
N LYS A 55 6.43 12.11 -0.77
CA LYS A 55 6.72 12.76 -2.06
C LYS A 55 7.63 11.88 -2.91
N LEU A 56 7.23 11.66 -4.15
CA LEU A 56 8.12 11.19 -5.20
C LEU A 56 8.71 12.42 -5.88
N ILE A 57 10.02 12.59 -5.84
CA ILE A 57 10.73 13.68 -6.49
C ILE A 57 11.39 13.10 -7.74
N ILE A 58 11.01 13.63 -8.91
CA ILE A 58 11.66 13.31 -10.17
C ILE A 58 12.67 14.42 -10.44
N ASN A 59 13.95 14.10 -10.33
CA ASN A 59 15.03 15.05 -10.57
C ASN A 59 15.50 14.92 -12.02
N VAL A 60 15.41 16.00 -12.77
CA VAL A 60 15.92 16.08 -14.14
C VAL A 60 17.19 16.95 -14.12
N PRO A 61 18.39 16.35 -14.26
CA PRO A 61 19.63 17.14 -14.29
C PRO A 61 19.71 17.94 -15.60
N VAL A 62 19.79 19.26 -15.48
CA VAL A 62 19.92 20.20 -16.60
C VAL A 62 21.25 20.93 -16.49
N THR A 63 22.06 20.85 -17.54
CA THR A 63 23.34 21.56 -17.64
C THR A 63 23.15 22.81 -18.49
N ILE A 64 23.42 23.97 -17.91
CA ILE A 64 23.39 25.26 -18.61
C ILE A 64 24.81 25.82 -18.66
N LYS A 65 25.21 26.25 -19.86
CA LYS A 65 26.42 27.04 -20.08
C LYS A 65 26.04 28.51 -20.05
N ASN A 66 26.77 29.31 -19.28
CA ASN A 66 26.65 30.76 -19.24
C ASN A 66 28.02 31.43 -19.43
N TYR A 67 28.43 31.61 -20.69
CA TYR A 67 29.58 32.45 -21.08
C TYR A 67 29.14 33.86 -21.49
N GLY A 68 27.89 34.22 -21.18
CA GLY A 68 27.38 35.56 -21.38
C GLY A 68 27.97 36.56 -20.39
N PHE A 69 27.66 37.83 -20.61
CA PHE A 69 28.18 38.95 -19.81
C PHE A 69 27.56 39.07 -18.41
N TYR A 70 26.44 38.38 -18.13
CA TYR A 70 25.68 38.53 -16.89
C TYR A 70 25.36 37.18 -16.24
N ASN A 71 25.14 37.20 -14.93
CA ASN A 71 24.67 36.01 -14.21
C ASN A 71 23.22 35.74 -14.63
N ILE A 72 22.85 34.46 -14.64
CA ILE A 72 21.45 34.04 -14.70
C ILE A 72 20.96 33.96 -13.25
N SER A 73 19.88 34.66 -12.94
CA SER A 73 19.31 34.70 -11.61
C SER A 73 17.88 34.15 -11.58
N ASP A 74 17.44 33.79 -10.39
CA ASP A 74 16.05 33.48 -10.07
C ASP A 74 15.48 32.38 -10.97
N ILE A 75 16.28 31.33 -11.22
CA ILE A 75 15.83 30.19 -12.00
C ILE A 75 14.73 29.50 -11.21
N SER A 76 13.52 29.55 -11.73
CA SER A 76 12.37 28.86 -11.16
C SER A 76 11.80 27.88 -12.18
N VAL A 77 11.22 26.81 -11.66
CA VAL A 77 10.51 25.83 -12.46
C VAL A 77 9.10 25.72 -11.95
N HIS A 78 8.17 26.03 -12.83
CA HIS A 78 6.77 25.68 -12.65
C HIS A 78 6.48 24.40 -13.42
N TYR A 79 5.74 23.48 -12.83
CA TYR A 79 5.30 22.28 -13.53
C TYR A 79 3.83 21.98 -13.26
N GLU A 80 3.19 21.43 -14.28
CA GLU A 80 1.81 20.98 -14.26
C GLU A 80 1.75 19.58 -14.87
N ILE A 81 1.30 18.60 -14.09
CA ILE A 81 1.10 17.23 -14.52
C ILE A 81 -0.39 16.98 -14.66
N ARG A 82 -0.80 16.54 -15.84
CA ARG A 82 -2.19 16.25 -16.18
C ARG A 82 -2.34 14.85 -16.76
N ASN A 83 -3.51 14.28 -16.53
CA ASN A 83 -4.07 13.24 -17.40
C ASN A 83 -4.97 13.93 -18.43
N LYS A 84 -5.37 13.21 -19.49
CA LYS A 84 -6.25 13.66 -20.58
C LYS A 84 -7.49 14.44 -20.14
N THR A 85 -8.00 14.20 -18.93
CA THR A 85 -9.22 14.82 -18.42
C THR A 85 -9.03 15.69 -17.17
N THR A 86 -7.88 15.62 -16.49
CA THR A 86 -7.76 16.18 -15.13
C THR A 86 -6.34 16.64 -14.82
N GLU A 87 -6.21 17.82 -14.20
CA GLU A 87 -4.97 18.28 -13.61
C GLU A 87 -4.70 17.55 -12.29
N LEU A 88 -3.60 16.82 -12.25
CA LEU A 88 -3.26 15.98 -11.12
C LEU A 88 -2.46 16.76 -10.09
N ILE A 89 -1.39 17.43 -10.52
CA ILE A 89 -0.38 18.01 -9.64
C ILE A 89 0.20 19.27 -10.28
N THR A 90 0.38 20.31 -9.48
CA THR A 90 1.11 21.53 -9.86
C THR A 90 2.12 21.87 -8.77
N GLY A 91 3.25 22.44 -9.19
CA GLY A 91 4.29 22.87 -8.26
C GLY A 91 5.14 23.98 -8.84
N GLU A 92 5.86 24.65 -7.95
CA GLU A 92 6.85 25.65 -8.30
C GLU A 92 8.03 25.52 -7.34
N ASP A 93 9.24 25.46 -7.88
CA ASP A 93 10.48 25.39 -7.11
C ASP A 93 11.51 26.41 -7.64
N LEU A 94 12.25 27.01 -6.70
CA LEU A 94 13.37 27.89 -6.99
C LEU A 94 14.66 27.07 -6.96
N ILE A 95 15.36 27.04 -8.08
CA ILE A 95 16.58 26.25 -8.27
C ILE A 95 17.82 27.02 -7.83
N GLY A 96 17.87 28.32 -8.17
CA GLY A 96 18.98 29.20 -7.79
C GLY A 96 19.53 30.02 -8.96
N ASN A 97 20.84 30.26 -8.94
CA ASN A 97 21.53 31.19 -9.84
C ASN A 97 22.73 30.51 -10.51
N ILE A 98 23.04 30.95 -11.74
CA ILE A 98 24.22 30.50 -12.50
C ILE A 98 25.13 31.70 -12.73
N SER A 99 26.39 31.55 -12.33
CA SER A 99 27.38 32.61 -12.47
C SER A 99 27.77 32.83 -13.92
N THR A 100 28.36 33.98 -14.22
CA THR A 100 29.04 34.21 -15.50
C THR A 100 30.26 33.31 -15.64
N ASN A 101 30.60 32.98 -16.88
CA ASN A 101 31.74 32.14 -17.25
C ASN A 101 31.72 30.74 -16.62
N SER A 102 30.54 30.20 -16.32
CA SER A 102 30.39 28.86 -15.74
C SER A 102 29.58 27.92 -16.64
N ILE A 103 29.74 26.63 -16.37
CA ILE A 103 28.86 25.58 -16.83
C ILE A 103 28.39 24.88 -15.56
N ASP A 104 27.12 25.07 -15.22
CA ASP A 104 26.55 24.54 -14.00
C ASP A 104 25.48 23.51 -14.34
N THR A 105 25.44 22.43 -13.55
CA THR A 105 24.38 21.43 -13.62
C THR A 105 23.55 21.51 -12.36
N PHE A 106 22.24 21.60 -12.53
CA PHE A 106 21.28 21.62 -11.44
C PHE A 106 20.17 20.62 -11.72
N ASP A 107 19.58 20.11 -10.65
CA ASP A 107 18.44 19.22 -10.74
C ASP A 107 17.16 20.05 -10.76
N VAL A 108 16.29 19.78 -11.73
CA VAL A 108 14.93 20.29 -11.77
C VAL A 108 14.04 19.31 -11.00
N PRO A 109 13.59 19.65 -9.77
CA PRO A 109 12.75 18.76 -8.99
C PRO A 109 11.30 18.85 -9.46
N ILE A 110 10.70 17.70 -9.74
CA ILE A 110 9.26 17.58 -9.97
C ILE A 110 8.71 16.73 -8.85
N ALA A 111 8.08 17.37 -7.86
CA ALA A 111 7.55 16.70 -6.69
C ALA A 111 6.09 16.26 -6.90
N ILE A 112 5.85 14.97 -6.73
CA ILE A 112 4.53 14.35 -6.71
C ILE A 112 4.17 14.03 -5.27
N ASN A 113 3.24 14.80 -4.69
CA ASN A 113 2.74 14.58 -3.33
C ASN A 113 1.61 13.55 -3.32
N PHE A 114 1.89 12.34 -2.85
CA PHE A 114 0.89 11.26 -2.77
C PHE A 114 -0.28 11.59 -1.85
N GLN A 115 -0.09 12.43 -0.83
CA GLN A 115 -1.18 12.81 0.07
C GLN A 115 -2.19 13.73 -0.61
N GLU A 116 -1.72 14.63 -1.47
CA GLU A 116 -2.59 15.50 -2.27
C GLU A 116 -3.32 14.70 -3.35
N LEU A 117 -2.60 13.80 -4.04
CA LEU A 117 -3.19 12.90 -5.01
C LEU A 117 -4.28 12.03 -4.37
N TYR A 118 -4.01 11.46 -3.19
CA TYR A 118 -4.98 10.69 -2.42
C TYR A 118 -6.25 11.49 -2.13
N LYS A 119 -6.12 12.75 -1.66
CA LYS A 119 -7.28 13.62 -1.37
C LYS A 119 -8.10 13.94 -2.61
N LYS A 120 -7.45 14.13 -3.77
CA LYS A 120 -8.13 14.43 -5.04
C LYS A 120 -8.89 13.23 -5.60
N GLU A 121 -8.36 12.02 -5.43
CA GLU A 121 -8.91 10.81 -6.07
C GLU A 121 -9.74 9.92 -5.17
N TYR A 122 -9.74 10.18 -3.86
CA TYR A 122 -10.55 9.43 -2.93
C TYR A 122 -12.04 9.55 -3.30
N PRO A 123 -12.82 8.45 -3.33
CA PRO A 123 -12.47 7.09 -2.89
C PRO A 123 -11.91 6.16 -3.99
N ASN A 124 -11.83 6.62 -5.24
CA ASN A 124 -11.52 5.76 -6.39
C ASN A 124 -10.03 5.42 -6.50
N LEU A 125 -9.15 6.34 -6.08
CA LEU A 125 -7.69 6.14 -6.01
C LEU A 125 -7.10 5.57 -7.32
N TYR A 126 -7.56 6.04 -8.47
CA TYR A 126 -7.28 5.42 -9.76
C TYR A 126 -5.78 5.31 -10.05
N HIS A 127 -5.00 6.38 -9.86
CA HIS A 127 -3.57 6.40 -10.14
C HIS A 127 -2.75 5.65 -9.06
N PHE A 128 -3.37 5.20 -7.97
CA PHE A 128 -2.70 4.32 -7.00
C PHE A 128 -2.60 2.88 -7.48
N TYR A 129 -3.46 2.46 -8.43
CA TYR A 129 -3.56 1.08 -8.91
C TYR A 129 -3.35 0.91 -10.41
N ASN A 130 -3.57 1.96 -11.20
CA ASN A 130 -3.60 1.87 -12.64
C ASN A 130 -2.41 2.58 -13.26
N LYS A 131 -1.85 1.96 -14.31
CA LYS A 131 -0.91 2.62 -15.21
C LYS A 131 -1.67 3.64 -16.04
N ASP A 132 -1.02 4.76 -16.32
CA ASP A 132 -1.59 5.79 -17.19
C ASP A 132 -0.51 6.53 -17.96
N ILE A 133 -0.92 7.38 -18.88
CA ILE A 133 -0.07 8.28 -19.65
C ILE A 133 -0.33 9.68 -19.13
N LEU A 134 0.71 10.32 -18.60
CA LEU A 134 0.64 11.66 -18.04
C LEU A 134 1.40 12.64 -18.91
N ASP A 135 0.81 13.81 -19.09
CA ASP A 135 1.40 14.95 -19.78
C ASP A 135 1.91 15.94 -18.73
N ALA A 136 3.21 16.23 -18.77
CA ALA A 136 3.88 17.23 -17.96
C ALA A 136 4.18 18.47 -18.80
N ASN A 137 3.61 19.60 -18.41
CA ASN A 137 3.99 20.92 -18.91
C ASN A 137 4.95 21.54 -17.89
N ILE A 138 6.16 21.84 -18.31
CA ILE A 138 7.22 22.38 -17.45
C ILE A 138 7.61 23.74 -18.02
N THR A 139 7.49 24.78 -17.21
CA THR A 139 7.92 26.14 -17.53
C THR A 139 9.13 26.50 -16.69
N ILE A 140 10.29 26.64 -17.32
CA ILE A 140 11.51 27.13 -16.68
C ILE A 140 11.57 28.64 -16.92
N SER A 141 11.58 29.43 -15.85
CA SER A 141 11.73 30.88 -15.92
C SER A 141 13.10 31.28 -15.37
N LEU A 142 13.77 32.21 -16.05
CA LEU A 142 15.07 32.71 -15.63
C LEU A 142 15.20 34.21 -15.90
N GLY A 143 15.88 34.91 -14.99
CA GLY A 143 16.24 36.31 -15.11
C GLY A 143 17.67 36.46 -15.64
N TYR A 144 17.89 37.44 -16.51
CA TYR A 144 19.21 37.79 -17.04
C TYR A 144 19.38 39.31 -17.02
N MET A 145 20.64 39.77 -16.83
CA MET A 145 20.97 41.20 -16.68
C MET A 145 20.16 41.88 -15.56
N LEU A 146 20.36 41.45 -14.30
CA LEU A 146 19.63 41.97 -13.12
C LEU A 146 18.11 41.91 -13.28
N ASN A 147 17.60 40.83 -13.88
CA ASN A 147 16.18 40.60 -14.14
C ASN A 147 15.51 41.61 -15.10
N LEU A 148 16.30 42.31 -15.94
CA LEU A 148 15.77 43.16 -17.02
C LEU A 148 15.30 42.36 -18.23
N VAL A 149 15.86 41.17 -18.42
CA VAL A 149 15.45 40.22 -19.46
C VAL A 149 14.97 38.95 -18.78
N ASN A 150 13.68 38.64 -18.95
CA ASN A 150 13.08 37.40 -18.44
C ASN A 150 12.88 36.44 -19.61
N ILE A 151 13.32 35.21 -19.42
CA ILE A 151 13.20 34.16 -20.41
C ILE A 151 12.40 33.04 -19.78
N SER A 152 11.38 32.59 -20.50
CA SER A 152 10.57 31.43 -20.12
C SER A 152 10.67 30.39 -21.21
N ILE A 153 11.03 29.17 -20.81
CA ILE A 153 11.14 28.00 -21.68
C ILE A 153 10.01 27.06 -21.30
N ASN A 154 9.14 26.74 -22.26
CA ASN A 154 8.05 25.78 -22.08
C ASN A 154 8.44 24.44 -22.69
N LEU A 155 8.38 23.39 -21.88
CA LEU A 155 8.70 22.02 -22.24
C LEU A 155 7.47 21.16 -21.99
N ASN A 156 7.03 20.42 -23.01
CA ASN A 156 5.94 19.47 -22.89
C ASN A 156 6.50 18.06 -23.00
N HIS A 157 6.21 17.20 -22.03
CA HIS A 157 6.68 15.82 -22.01
C HIS A 157 5.57 14.86 -21.61
N THR A 158 5.45 13.75 -22.35
CA THR A 158 4.50 12.69 -22.04
C THR A 158 5.26 11.49 -21.48
N PHE A 159 4.85 10.98 -20.32
CA PHE A 159 5.49 9.83 -19.67
C PHE A 159 4.49 8.78 -19.20
N GLN A 160 4.99 7.56 -18.98
CA GLN A 160 4.20 6.43 -18.47
C GLN A 160 4.20 6.45 -16.94
N TRP A 161 3.03 6.63 -16.34
CA TRP A 161 2.82 6.52 -14.91
C TRP A 161 2.87 5.06 -14.45
N THR A 162 3.68 4.81 -13.42
CA THR A 162 3.71 3.52 -12.74
C THR A 162 3.03 3.68 -11.37
N PRO A 163 1.90 2.98 -11.12
CA PRO A 163 1.15 3.15 -9.89
C PRO A 163 1.96 2.65 -8.67
N PRO A 164 1.84 3.31 -7.50
CA PRO A 164 2.43 2.87 -6.25
C PRO A 164 2.14 1.40 -5.90
N ILE A 165 0.91 0.95 -6.17
CA ILE A 165 0.47 -0.44 -5.98
C ILE A 165 0.20 -1.02 -7.37
N GLU A 166 1.11 -1.85 -7.87
CA GLU A 166 0.94 -2.50 -9.17
C GLU A 166 -0.07 -3.64 -9.11
N SER A 167 -0.05 -4.39 -8.02
CA SER A 167 -1.02 -5.46 -7.75
C SER A 167 -1.11 -5.75 -6.27
N ALA A 168 -2.31 -6.00 -5.77
CA ALA A 168 -2.55 -6.52 -4.44
C ALA A 168 -3.57 -7.64 -4.53
N SER A 169 -3.21 -8.83 -4.05
CA SER A 169 -4.06 -10.01 -4.04
C SER A 169 -3.97 -10.69 -2.70
N ILE A 170 -5.13 -11.06 -2.16
CA ILE A 170 -5.27 -11.84 -0.95
C ILE A 170 -5.95 -13.14 -1.35
N TYR A 171 -5.42 -14.26 -0.86
CA TYR A 171 -5.89 -15.59 -1.22
C TYR A 171 -6.64 -16.24 -0.06
N PRO A 172 -7.43 -17.30 -0.33
CA PRO A 172 -8.04 -18.10 0.72
C PRO A 172 -6.98 -18.61 1.72
N PRO A 173 -7.33 -18.75 3.00
CA PRO A 173 -6.45 -19.37 3.98
C PRO A 173 -5.98 -20.76 3.53
N ASN A 174 -4.70 -21.07 3.73
CA ASN A 174 -4.10 -22.32 3.26
C ASN A 174 -3.54 -23.22 4.39
N ASN A 175 -3.40 -22.69 5.60
CA ASN A 175 -3.05 -23.47 6.79
C ASN A 175 -3.96 -23.09 7.95
N VAL A 176 -4.51 -24.09 8.61
CA VAL A 176 -5.30 -23.93 9.83
C VAL A 176 -4.52 -24.55 10.98
N LYS A 177 -4.43 -23.81 12.10
CA LYS A 177 -3.80 -24.30 13.32
C LYS A 177 -4.60 -23.90 14.53
N MET A 178 -4.69 -24.79 15.50
CA MET A 178 -5.26 -24.47 16.81
C MET A 178 -4.18 -24.54 17.87
N SER A 179 -4.07 -23.50 18.69
CA SER A 179 -3.15 -23.44 19.82
C SER A 179 -3.87 -22.84 21.02
N SER A 180 -3.79 -23.51 22.17
CA SER A 180 -4.42 -23.04 23.42
C SER A 180 -5.89 -22.66 23.26
N ASN A 181 -6.66 -23.47 22.53
CA ASN A 181 -8.06 -23.26 22.16
C ASN A 181 -8.35 -22.10 21.20
N ASN A 182 -7.33 -21.41 20.69
CA ASN A 182 -7.51 -20.37 19.69
C ASN A 182 -7.24 -20.92 18.30
N LEU A 183 -8.24 -20.79 17.43
CA LEU A 183 -8.11 -21.09 16.02
C LEU A 183 -7.30 -19.98 15.34
N SER A 184 -6.39 -20.35 14.45
CA SER A 184 -5.59 -19.42 13.68
C SER A 184 -5.43 -19.90 12.25
N PHE A 185 -5.30 -18.95 11.33
CA PHE A 185 -5.12 -19.23 9.92
C PHE A 185 -3.99 -18.42 9.33
N ASP A 186 -3.29 -19.02 8.39
CA ASP A 186 -2.37 -18.32 7.50
C ASP A 186 -3.13 -17.92 6.23
N ILE A 187 -3.17 -16.61 5.98
CA ILE A 187 -3.78 -16.01 4.78
C ILE A 187 -2.66 -15.62 3.83
N PRO A 188 -2.49 -16.32 2.70
CA PRO A 188 -1.50 -15.95 1.72
C PRO A 188 -1.88 -14.63 1.05
N TYR A 189 -0.87 -13.84 0.74
CA TYR A 189 -1.03 -12.62 -0.04
C TYR A 189 0.13 -12.43 -1.01
N HIS A 190 -0.14 -11.64 -2.03
CA HIS A 190 0.82 -11.18 -3.02
C HIS A 190 0.61 -9.69 -3.24
N ILE A 191 1.62 -8.89 -2.93
CA ILE A 191 1.59 -7.45 -3.13
C ILE A 191 2.84 -7.06 -3.92
N LYS A 192 2.62 -6.34 -5.02
CA LYS A 192 3.67 -5.76 -5.82
C LYS A 192 3.54 -4.25 -5.78
N THR A 193 4.62 -3.59 -5.39
CA THR A 193 4.69 -2.13 -5.31
C THR A 193 5.74 -1.60 -6.27
N ALA A 194 5.60 -0.32 -6.65
CA ALA A 194 6.52 0.28 -7.59
C ALA A 194 7.94 0.38 -7.00
N SER A 195 8.95 0.06 -7.80
CA SER A 195 10.37 0.04 -7.41
C SER A 195 10.94 1.37 -6.88
N TYR A 196 10.27 2.50 -7.15
CA TYR A 196 10.66 3.80 -6.61
C TYR A 196 10.23 4.01 -5.15
N LEU A 197 9.41 3.11 -4.58
CA LEU A 197 9.01 3.16 -3.18
C LEU A 197 10.06 2.50 -2.29
N THR A 198 10.22 3.02 -1.08
CA THR A 198 11.14 2.46 -0.09
C THR A 198 10.48 2.40 1.28
N GLY A 199 11.01 1.59 2.19
CA GLY A 199 10.51 1.43 3.55
C GLY A 199 9.50 0.30 3.68
N ASN A 200 8.59 0.41 4.64
CA ASN A 200 7.59 -0.61 4.94
C ASN A 200 6.18 -0.03 4.88
N ALA A 201 5.24 -0.81 4.33
CA ALA A 201 3.82 -0.56 4.49
C ALA A 201 3.23 -1.46 5.57
N LYS A 202 2.20 -0.95 6.24
CA LYS A 202 1.48 -1.71 7.26
C LYS A 202 0.18 -2.22 6.66
N ILE A 203 -0.04 -3.52 6.75
CA ILE A 203 -1.33 -4.15 6.51
C ILE A 203 -2.00 -4.32 7.87
N ASP A 204 -3.24 -3.86 8.00
CA ASP A 204 -4.09 -4.18 9.14
C ASP A 204 -5.53 -4.39 8.71
N GLY A 205 -6.24 -5.25 9.42
CA GLY A 205 -7.62 -5.55 9.12
C GLY A 205 -8.25 -6.50 10.11
N LYS A 206 -9.47 -6.88 9.77
CA LYS A 206 -10.32 -7.78 10.53
C LYS A 206 -11.05 -8.75 9.62
N ILE A 207 -11.46 -9.87 10.20
CA ILE A 207 -12.44 -10.76 9.58
C ILE A 207 -13.77 -10.62 10.30
N GLU A 208 -14.82 -10.44 9.52
CA GLU A 208 -16.18 -10.31 10.03
C GLU A 208 -17.19 -11.15 9.23
N ASN A 209 -18.29 -11.50 9.89
CA ASN A 209 -19.50 -11.99 9.26
C ASN A 209 -20.69 -11.22 9.87
N ASN A 210 -21.53 -10.62 9.02
CA ASN A 210 -22.74 -9.90 9.42
C ASN A 210 -22.50 -8.88 10.56
N GLY A 211 -21.38 -8.16 10.53
CA GLY A 211 -21.01 -7.16 11.54
C GLY A 211 -20.33 -7.71 12.80
N LYS A 212 -20.30 -9.03 13.02
CA LYS A 212 -19.52 -9.67 14.09
C LYS A 212 -18.07 -9.87 13.64
N THR A 213 -17.12 -9.39 14.44
CA THR A 213 -15.68 -9.57 14.20
C THR A 213 -15.19 -10.86 14.84
N TYR A 214 -14.56 -11.73 14.06
CA TYR A 214 -14.02 -13.03 14.51
C TYR A 214 -12.54 -12.95 14.84
N GLY A 215 -11.81 -12.01 14.27
CA GLY A 215 -10.37 -11.89 14.45
C GLY A 215 -9.83 -10.64 13.78
N SER A 216 -8.58 -10.33 14.12
CA SER A 216 -7.84 -9.22 13.53
C SER A 216 -6.45 -9.69 13.09
N PHE A 217 -5.86 -8.95 12.18
CA PHE A 217 -4.52 -9.24 11.70
C PHE A 217 -3.75 -7.97 11.42
N THR A 218 -2.43 -8.07 11.54
CA THR A 218 -1.52 -7.02 11.12
C THR A 218 -0.23 -7.62 10.59
N SER A 219 0.35 -6.98 9.59
CA SER A 219 1.63 -7.37 9.01
C SER A 219 2.35 -6.15 8.46
N ASN A 220 3.67 -6.24 8.32
CA ASN A 220 4.46 -5.23 7.65
C ASN A 220 5.03 -5.84 6.37
N ILE A 221 4.93 -5.10 5.27
CA ILE A 221 5.48 -5.50 3.97
C ILE A 221 6.57 -4.51 3.56
N PRO A 222 7.70 -4.99 3.01
CA PRO A 222 8.65 -4.10 2.37
C PRO A 222 8.02 -3.48 1.12
N LEU A 223 8.36 -2.21 0.85
CA LEU A 223 8.00 -1.48 -0.34
C LEU A 223 9.13 -1.53 -1.38
N GLY A 224 8.78 -1.33 -2.65
CA GLY A 224 9.75 -1.33 -3.76
C GLY A 224 9.90 -2.68 -4.45
N GLU A 225 9.22 -3.72 -3.97
CA GLU A 225 9.45 -5.10 -4.36
C GLU A 225 8.14 -5.86 -4.67
N ASP A 226 8.30 -7.02 -5.29
CA ASP A 226 7.28 -8.05 -5.43
C ASP A 226 7.35 -8.99 -4.22
N TYR A 227 6.36 -8.89 -3.33
CA TYR A 227 6.37 -9.59 -2.05
C TYR A 227 5.22 -10.58 -1.93
N LYS A 228 5.56 -11.80 -1.49
CA LYS A 228 4.61 -12.87 -1.15
C LYS A 228 4.81 -13.28 0.28
N GLY A 229 3.72 -13.43 1.02
CA GLY A 229 3.79 -13.81 2.42
C GLY A 229 2.49 -14.40 2.92
N ASN A 230 2.47 -14.71 4.21
CA ASN A 230 1.29 -15.15 4.93
C ASN A 230 0.98 -14.17 6.06
N ILE A 231 -0.27 -13.74 6.16
CA ILE A 231 -0.78 -12.99 7.29
C ILE A 231 -1.37 -14.01 8.26
N LYS A 232 -0.81 -14.08 9.47
CA LYS A 232 -1.42 -14.87 10.54
C LYS A 232 -2.64 -14.11 11.06
N MET A 233 -3.78 -14.77 11.06
CA MET A 233 -4.96 -14.30 11.79
C MET A 233 -5.26 -15.23 12.95
N GLU A 234 -5.51 -14.66 14.12
CA GLU A 234 -6.04 -15.37 15.27
C GLU A 234 -7.52 -15.07 15.43
N VAL A 235 -8.31 -16.14 15.57
CA VAL A 235 -9.73 -16.07 15.89
C VAL A 235 -9.87 -15.87 17.38
N ASN A 236 -10.85 -15.05 17.79
CA ASN A 236 -11.22 -14.87 19.17
C ASN A 236 -11.53 -16.23 19.81
N SER A 237 -11.09 -16.44 21.05
CA SER A 237 -11.26 -17.70 21.78
C SER A 237 -12.73 -18.14 21.87
N GLU A 238 -13.64 -17.18 22.06
CA GLU A 238 -15.08 -17.40 22.19
C GLU A 238 -15.72 -17.90 20.88
N ASP A 239 -15.14 -17.53 19.74
CA ASP A 239 -15.67 -17.84 18.42
C ASP A 239 -15.05 -19.09 17.80
N SER A 240 -13.86 -19.48 18.28
CA SER A 240 -13.11 -20.63 17.76
C SER A 240 -13.95 -21.90 17.78
N ARG A 241 -14.62 -22.21 18.90
CA ARG A 241 -15.48 -23.40 19.02
C ARG A 241 -16.67 -23.38 18.06
N TYR A 242 -17.28 -22.21 17.86
CA TYR A 242 -18.40 -22.05 16.93
C TYR A 242 -17.95 -22.31 15.48
N MET A 243 -16.80 -21.75 15.09
CA MET A 243 -16.22 -21.95 13.77
C MET A 243 -15.80 -23.41 13.51
N LEU A 244 -15.49 -24.19 14.54
CA LEU A 244 -15.19 -25.61 14.34
C LEU A 244 -16.41 -26.44 13.91
N THR A 245 -17.63 -25.97 14.19
CA THR A 245 -18.87 -26.72 13.91
C THR A 245 -19.84 -26.03 12.96
N HIS A 246 -19.56 -24.77 12.56
CA HIS A 246 -20.42 -23.99 11.67
C HIS A 246 -19.62 -23.33 10.54
N SER A 247 -20.00 -23.65 9.32
CA SER A 247 -19.47 -23.05 8.11
C SER A 247 -20.08 -21.67 7.92
N ILE A 248 -19.24 -20.66 7.70
CA ILE A 248 -19.66 -19.26 7.68
C ILE A 248 -19.01 -18.47 6.53
N PRO A 249 -19.76 -17.60 5.83
CA PRO A 249 -19.17 -16.68 4.88
C PRO A 249 -18.42 -15.59 5.65
N LEU A 250 -17.12 -15.48 5.46
CA LEU A 250 -16.26 -14.49 6.09
C LEU A 250 -15.92 -13.37 5.10
N GLN A 251 -15.85 -12.15 5.62
CA GLN A 251 -15.33 -10.99 4.92
C GLN A 251 -14.07 -10.52 5.61
N MET A 252 -12.97 -10.50 4.86
CA MET A 252 -11.73 -9.88 5.28
C MET A 252 -11.74 -8.43 4.80
N ILE A 253 -11.64 -7.50 5.73
CA ILE A 253 -11.68 -6.07 5.45
C ILE A 253 -10.50 -5.43 6.16
N GLY A 254 -9.74 -4.63 5.42
CA GLY A 254 -8.56 -3.99 5.98
C GLY A 254 -8.07 -2.84 5.12
N ASN A 255 -6.90 -2.34 5.50
CA ASN A 255 -6.20 -1.29 4.79
C ASN A 255 -4.73 -1.66 4.62
N ILE A 256 -4.18 -1.32 3.47
CA ILE A 256 -2.74 -1.18 3.28
C ILE A 256 -2.43 0.30 3.56
N THR A 257 -1.72 0.56 4.64
CA THR A 257 -1.28 1.90 5.02
C THR A 257 0.10 2.15 4.44
N ILE A 258 0.15 3.10 3.51
CA ILE A 258 1.36 3.54 2.81
C ILE A 258 1.47 5.05 3.07
N PHE A 259 2.58 5.51 3.66
CA PHE A 259 2.86 6.92 3.94
C PHE A 259 1.71 7.71 4.61
N GLY A 260 0.97 7.05 5.51
CA GLY A 260 -0.11 7.65 6.30
C GLY A 260 -1.48 7.70 5.61
N PHE A 261 -1.60 7.32 4.33
CA PHE A 261 -2.89 7.11 3.69
C PHE A 261 -3.28 5.64 3.68
N LYS A 262 -4.60 5.38 3.71
CA LYS A 262 -5.17 4.04 3.84
C LYS A 262 -5.81 3.61 2.53
N VAL A 263 -5.29 2.52 1.99
CA VAL A 263 -5.80 1.92 0.77
C VAL A 263 -6.68 0.73 1.17
N PRO A 264 -8.02 0.83 1.07
CA PRO A 264 -8.92 -0.19 1.57
C PRO A 264 -8.91 -1.43 0.68
N PHE A 265 -9.07 -2.60 1.28
CA PHE A 265 -9.35 -3.84 0.56
C PHE A 265 -10.49 -4.61 1.22
N ARG A 266 -11.17 -5.41 0.40
CA ARG A 266 -12.22 -6.33 0.83
C ARG A 266 -12.10 -7.64 0.07
N TYR A 267 -12.09 -8.74 0.80
CA TYR A 267 -12.06 -10.08 0.24
C TYR A 267 -13.11 -10.96 0.91
N SER A 268 -13.81 -11.76 0.13
CA SER A 268 -14.83 -12.70 0.63
C SER A 268 -14.27 -14.12 0.58
N TYR A 269 -14.43 -14.85 1.67
CA TYR A 269 -13.99 -16.23 1.82
C TYR A 269 -15.09 -17.05 2.49
N HIS A 270 -15.33 -18.29 2.06
CA HIS A 270 -16.25 -19.18 2.75
C HIS A 270 -15.47 -20.12 3.66
N TRP A 271 -15.67 -19.99 4.96
CA TRP A 271 -15.09 -20.91 5.94
C TRP A 271 -15.93 -22.18 6.00
N GLY A 272 -15.32 -23.32 5.68
CA GLY A 272 -15.87 -24.65 5.88
C GLY A 272 -15.43 -25.22 7.21
N ALA A 273 -16.37 -25.56 8.09
CA ALA A 273 -16.06 -26.11 9.39
C ALA A 273 -15.58 -27.58 9.30
N PRO A 274 -14.51 -27.95 10.04
CA PRO A 274 -13.99 -29.32 10.03
C PRO A 274 -14.96 -30.34 10.68
N LEU A 275 -15.79 -29.89 11.62
CA LEU A 275 -16.80 -30.71 12.30
C LEU A 275 -18.21 -30.13 12.06
N GLU A 276 -18.52 -29.78 10.81
CA GLU A 276 -19.78 -29.15 10.39
C GLU A 276 -20.99 -29.93 10.90
N ASN A 277 -21.93 -29.22 11.53
CA ASN A 277 -23.15 -29.78 12.12
C ASN A 277 -22.88 -30.96 13.06
N LEU A 278 -21.79 -30.89 13.85
CA LEU A 278 -21.47 -31.89 14.85
C LEU A 278 -22.67 -32.10 15.78
N THR A 279 -23.22 -33.32 15.75
CA THR A 279 -24.27 -33.78 16.64
C THR A 279 -23.76 -34.97 17.44
N TYR A 280 -24.17 -35.04 18.70
CA TYR A 280 -23.86 -36.17 19.58
C TYR A 280 -25.06 -36.44 20.50
N LYS A 281 -25.28 -37.70 20.84
CA LYS A 281 -26.30 -38.13 21.82
C LYS A 281 -25.99 -39.50 22.36
N ILE A 282 -26.57 -39.80 23.53
CA ILE A 282 -26.55 -41.15 24.09
C ILE A 282 -27.94 -41.73 23.87
N LEU A 283 -27.99 -42.86 23.17
CA LEU A 283 -29.22 -43.58 22.88
C LEU A 283 -29.63 -44.47 24.07
N GLU A 284 -30.92 -44.77 24.19
CA GLU A 284 -31.49 -45.58 25.27
C GLU A 284 -30.81 -46.95 25.45
N ASN A 285 -30.31 -47.52 24.37
CA ASN A 285 -29.58 -48.79 24.36
C ASN A 285 -28.10 -48.67 24.79
N ARG A 286 -27.72 -47.56 25.44
CA ARG A 286 -26.35 -47.21 25.86
C ARG A 286 -25.38 -47.15 24.68
N THR A 287 -25.77 -46.49 23.60
CA THR A 287 -24.91 -46.27 22.42
C THR A 287 -24.60 -44.79 22.31
N ILE A 288 -23.31 -44.45 22.18
CA ILE A 288 -22.87 -43.11 21.80
C ILE A 288 -23.07 -42.97 20.30
N TYR A 289 -23.81 -41.95 19.92
CA TYR A 289 -23.94 -41.51 18.54
C TYR A 289 -23.19 -40.19 18.38
N TYR A 290 -22.43 -40.08 17.29
CA TYR A 290 -21.95 -38.79 16.79
C TYR A 290 -21.96 -38.76 15.27
N SER A 291 -22.17 -37.56 14.72
CA SER A 291 -22.18 -37.32 13.29
C SER A 291 -21.72 -35.90 12.98
N PHE A 292 -20.98 -35.73 11.89
CA PHE A 292 -20.50 -34.45 11.39
C PHE A 292 -20.11 -34.58 9.92
N THR A 293 -19.92 -33.45 9.24
CA THR A 293 -19.32 -33.40 7.90
C THR A 293 -18.01 -32.62 7.98
N ASN A 294 -16.97 -33.08 7.28
CA ASN A 294 -15.78 -32.26 7.09
C ASN A 294 -16.04 -31.26 5.95
N ALA A 295 -16.57 -30.08 6.26
CA ALA A 295 -16.79 -29.04 5.24
C ALA A 295 -15.50 -28.26 4.90
N ALA A 296 -14.39 -28.51 5.61
CA ALA A 296 -13.12 -27.86 5.35
C ALA A 296 -12.50 -28.32 4.02
N ASN A 297 -11.58 -27.52 3.48
CA ASN A 297 -10.86 -27.81 2.24
C ASN A 297 -9.61 -28.70 2.45
N TYR A 298 -9.44 -29.27 3.64
CA TYR A 298 -8.34 -30.15 4.02
C TYR A 298 -8.88 -31.41 4.70
N SER A 299 -8.12 -32.50 4.58
CA SER A 299 -8.46 -33.76 5.25
C SER A 299 -8.13 -33.71 6.73
N LEU A 300 -8.89 -34.47 7.52
CA LEU A 300 -8.65 -34.63 8.96
C LEU A 300 -8.06 -36.01 9.23
N SER A 301 -7.14 -36.08 10.19
CA SER A 301 -6.64 -37.30 10.83
C SER A 301 -7.06 -37.23 12.29
N LEU A 302 -8.27 -37.72 12.55
CA LEU A 302 -8.98 -37.54 13.81
C LEU A 302 -8.73 -38.69 14.78
N ASP A 303 -8.23 -38.31 15.95
CA ASP A 303 -8.28 -39.07 17.18
C ASP A 303 -9.54 -38.70 17.95
N ILE A 304 -10.39 -39.68 18.23
CA ILE A 304 -11.62 -39.51 19.00
C ILE A 304 -11.49 -40.29 20.31
N ASP A 305 -11.20 -39.54 21.37
CA ASP A 305 -11.14 -40.06 22.74
C ASP A 305 -12.51 -39.96 23.41
N LYS A 306 -12.96 -41.06 24.00
CA LYS A 306 -14.15 -41.12 24.87
C LYS A 306 -13.70 -41.49 26.27
N ILE A 307 -13.82 -40.56 27.21
CA ILE A 307 -13.40 -40.74 28.60
C ILE A 307 -14.64 -40.79 29.48
N TYR A 308 -14.80 -41.90 30.20
CA TYR A 308 -15.94 -42.18 31.06
C TYR A 308 -15.55 -41.91 32.51
N TYR A 309 -16.42 -41.20 33.24
CA TYR A 309 -16.20 -40.83 34.64
C TYR A 309 -17.33 -41.32 35.53
N TYR A 310 -16.97 -41.58 36.79
CA TYR A 310 -17.89 -41.75 37.91
C TYR A 310 -17.37 -41.00 39.13
N HIS A 311 -18.17 -40.10 39.69
CA HIS A 311 -17.77 -39.22 40.79
C HIS A 311 -16.41 -38.53 40.53
N ASN A 312 -16.25 -37.98 39.32
CA ASN A 312 -15.01 -37.34 38.82
C ASN A 312 -13.77 -38.24 38.76
N THR A 313 -13.90 -39.55 38.94
CA THR A 313 -12.81 -40.51 38.70
C THR A 313 -12.96 -41.12 37.32
N GLU A 314 -11.90 -41.12 36.51
CA GLU A 314 -11.88 -41.81 35.23
C GLU A 314 -12.05 -43.32 35.46
N VAL A 315 -13.06 -43.91 34.84
CA VAL A 315 -13.34 -45.36 34.94
C VAL A 315 -12.95 -46.12 33.67
N LYS A 316 -12.93 -45.44 32.52
CA LYS A 316 -12.50 -46.02 31.24
C LYS A 316 -12.14 -44.92 30.25
N LYS A 317 -11.22 -45.22 29.34
CA LYS A 317 -10.95 -44.46 28.12
C LYS A 317 -11.04 -45.38 26.90
N GLU A 318 -11.73 -44.93 25.86
CA GLU A 318 -11.81 -45.59 24.56
C GLU A 318 -11.30 -44.64 23.48
N TYR A 319 -10.67 -45.21 22.45
CA TYR A 319 -10.01 -44.47 21.38
C TYR A 319 -10.48 -44.98 20.01
N THR A 320 -10.80 -44.05 19.12
CA THR A 320 -11.12 -44.33 17.71
C THR A 320 -10.29 -43.40 16.83
N TYR A 321 -9.54 -43.95 15.88
CA TYR A 321 -8.87 -43.17 14.84
C TYR A 321 -9.68 -43.21 13.54
N MET A 322 -9.75 -42.08 12.83
CA MET A 322 -10.27 -42.05 11.47
C MET A 322 -9.68 -40.92 10.61
N TYR A 323 -9.48 -41.24 9.34
CA TYR A 323 -9.21 -40.23 8.31
C TYR A 323 -10.54 -39.77 7.70
N VAL A 324 -10.72 -38.45 7.55
CA VAL A 324 -11.95 -37.86 6.99
C VAL A 324 -11.59 -36.89 5.88
N ALA A 325 -11.93 -37.23 4.63
CA ALA A 325 -11.64 -36.41 3.47
C ALA A 325 -12.51 -35.12 3.43
N PRO A 326 -12.09 -34.08 2.68
CA PRO A 326 -12.93 -32.92 2.42
C PRO A 326 -14.29 -33.32 1.82
N GLY A 327 -15.36 -32.80 2.40
CA GLY A 327 -16.75 -33.10 2.04
C GLY A 327 -17.31 -34.43 2.55
N GLU A 328 -16.49 -35.26 3.23
CA GLU A 328 -16.94 -36.55 3.75
C GLU A 328 -17.87 -36.37 4.96
N HIS A 329 -18.94 -37.16 4.99
CA HIS A 329 -19.87 -37.23 6.11
C HIS A 329 -19.55 -38.44 6.98
N VAL A 330 -19.43 -38.21 8.28
CA VAL A 330 -19.21 -39.25 9.29
C VAL A 330 -20.47 -39.45 10.09
N GLU A 331 -20.83 -40.72 10.27
CA GLU A 331 -21.88 -41.15 11.19
C GLU A 331 -21.40 -42.42 11.92
N LYS A 332 -21.43 -42.40 13.26
CA LYS A 332 -20.93 -43.49 14.10
C LYS A 332 -21.88 -43.84 15.23
N TYR A 333 -21.99 -45.13 15.49
CA TYR A 333 -22.75 -45.74 16.56
C TYR A 333 -21.82 -46.66 17.35
N GLU A 334 -21.50 -46.30 18.58
CA GLU A 334 -20.53 -47.02 19.41
C GLU A 334 -21.16 -47.41 20.74
N LYS A 335 -21.24 -48.71 21.01
CA LYS A 335 -21.87 -49.23 22.23
C LYS A 335 -20.98 -48.96 23.44
N ILE A 336 -21.55 -48.38 24.49
CA ILE A 336 -20.87 -48.19 25.77
C ILE A 336 -20.70 -49.56 26.43
N THR A 337 -19.45 -50.00 26.59
CA THR A 337 -19.11 -51.30 27.18
C THR A 337 -18.64 -51.21 28.63
N VAL A 338 -18.75 -50.02 29.25
CA VAL A 338 -18.37 -49.80 30.66
C VAL A 338 -19.34 -50.55 31.59
N THR A 339 -18.79 -51.38 32.49
CA THR A 339 -19.55 -52.15 33.48
C THR A 339 -19.78 -51.38 34.78
N GLN A 340 -18.91 -50.43 35.09
CA GLN A 340 -19.04 -49.53 36.25
C GLN A 340 -20.11 -48.46 35.99
N PRO A 341 -20.71 -47.87 37.04
CA PRO A 341 -21.55 -46.68 36.89
C PRO A 341 -20.78 -45.56 36.15
N VAL A 342 -21.50 -44.75 35.38
CA VAL A 342 -20.94 -43.58 34.67
C VAL A 342 -21.92 -42.43 34.86
N ASP A 343 -21.43 -41.27 35.31
CA ASP A 343 -22.22 -40.04 35.49
C ASP A 343 -21.81 -38.93 34.52
N LYS A 344 -20.65 -39.07 33.87
CA LYS A 344 -20.12 -38.09 32.92
C LYS A 344 -19.30 -38.78 31.83
N ILE A 345 -19.47 -38.35 30.59
CA ILE A 345 -18.67 -38.77 29.44
C ILE A 345 -18.05 -37.53 28.80
N GLU A 346 -16.76 -37.57 28.53
CA GLU A 346 -16.07 -36.57 27.72
C GLU A 346 -15.74 -37.17 26.35
N ILE A 347 -16.14 -36.48 25.28
CA ILE A 347 -15.78 -36.85 23.90
C ILE A 347 -14.84 -35.77 23.38
N ILE A 348 -13.64 -36.16 22.98
CA ILE A 348 -12.60 -35.25 22.49
C ILE A 348 -12.26 -35.64 21.06
N PHE A 349 -12.51 -34.75 20.13
CA PHE A 349 -12.06 -34.85 18.74
C PHE A 349 -10.74 -34.08 18.64
N TYR A 350 -9.68 -34.73 18.18
CA TYR A 350 -8.37 -34.13 18.00
C TYR A 350 -7.83 -34.44 16.60
N ASP A 351 -7.44 -33.42 15.84
CA ASP A 351 -6.81 -33.60 14.53
C ASP A 351 -5.29 -33.43 14.63
N GLU A 352 -4.54 -34.47 14.28
CA GLU A 352 -3.08 -34.47 14.35
C GLU A 352 -2.43 -33.46 13.38
N ASN A 353 -3.08 -33.17 12.24
CA ASN A 353 -2.51 -32.31 11.20
C ASN A 353 -2.54 -30.82 11.57
N THR A 354 -3.66 -30.37 12.14
CA THR A 354 -3.92 -28.96 12.45
C THR A 354 -3.84 -28.64 13.93
N GLY A 355 -3.82 -29.66 14.80
CA GLY A 355 -3.92 -29.53 16.25
C GLY A 355 -5.30 -29.10 16.73
N ILE A 356 -6.32 -29.09 15.84
CA ILE A 356 -7.70 -28.76 16.20
C ILE A 356 -8.17 -29.73 17.27
N SER A 357 -8.74 -29.18 18.35
CA SER A 357 -9.33 -29.97 19.43
C SER A 357 -10.73 -29.46 19.75
N TYR A 358 -11.71 -30.38 19.76
CA TYR A 358 -13.07 -30.10 20.19
C TYR A 358 -13.44 -31.05 21.33
N LYS A 359 -13.75 -30.50 22.49
CA LYS A 359 -14.17 -31.26 23.68
C LYS A 359 -15.64 -31.02 23.97
N GLU A 360 -16.35 -32.13 24.16
CA GLU A 360 -17.73 -32.15 24.60
C GLU A 360 -17.87 -32.92 25.91
N VAL A 361 -18.78 -32.47 26.79
CA VAL A 361 -19.04 -33.11 28.08
C VAL A 361 -20.53 -33.42 28.17
N ILE A 362 -20.85 -34.71 28.32
CA ILE A 362 -22.20 -35.23 28.46
C ILE A 362 -22.37 -35.68 29.90
N ASN A 363 -23.29 -35.06 30.64
CA ASN A 363 -23.71 -35.54 31.95
C ASN A 363 -24.88 -36.52 31.77
N LEU A 364 -24.82 -37.65 32.45
CA LEU A 364 -25.75 -38.79 32.32
C LEU A 364 -26.89 -38.77 33.33
#